data_AF-A0A4S3TJL6-F1
#
_entry.id   AF-A0A4S3TJL6-F1
#
_cell.length_a   1.000
_cell.length_b   1.000
_cell.length_c   1.000
_cell.angle_alpha   90.00
_cell.angle_beta   90.00
_cell.angle_gamma   90.00
#
_symmetry.space_group_name_H-M   'P 1'
#
loop_
_entity.id
_entity.type
_entity.pdbx_description
1 polymer ?
#
loop_
_entity_poly.entity_id
_entity_poly.type
_entity_poly.pdbx_seq_one_letter_code
_entity_poly.pdbx_strand_id
1 'polypeptide(L)'
;MRPRYPSIGAGALAIFLLASGVMLHDFWAVDGADADDEMTHFLENRFGSGAALTYVAISRFRGRTRSISASDTEYCTDVPAQPPPGSRLGRN
;
A
#
# COMPACT_ATOMS: atom_id res chain seq x y z
N MET A 1 -6.78 -4.14 19.58
CA MET A 1 -6.61 -4.60 18.18
C MET A 1 -6.38 -6.10 18.22
N ARG A 2 -7.20 -6.94 17.57
CA ARG A 2 -6.93 -8.39 17.55
C ARG A 2 -5.75 -8.65 16.62
N PRO A 3 -4.71 -9.39 17.06
CA PRO A 3 -3.60 -9.75 16.19
C PRO A 3 -4.13 -10.56 15.00
N ARG A 4 -3.83 -10.11 13.79
CA ARG A 4 -4.06 -10.91 12.57
C ARG A 4 -2.92 -11.88 12.47
N TYR A 5 -3.15 -13.14 12.82
CA TYR A 5 -2.14 -14.19 12.80
C TYR A 5 -1.37 -14.27 11.46
N PRO A 6 -2.00 -14.13 10.27
CA PRO A 6 -1.27 -14.13 9.00
C PRO A 6 -0.27 -12.96 8.86
N SER A 7 -0.63 -11.76 9.34
CA SER A 7 0.24 -10.58 9.28
C SER A 7 1.43 -10.71 10.24
N ILE A 8 1.26 -11.40 11.36
CA ILE A 8 2.36 -11.70 12.30
C ILE A 8 3.31 -12.73 11.68
N GLY A 9 2.78 -13.80 11.09
CA GLY A 9 3.58 -14.80 10.38
C GLY A 9 4.39 -14.18 9.25
N ALA A 10 3.78 -13.32 8.43
CA ALA A 10 4.49 -12.61 7.38
C ALA A 10 5.59 -11.67 7.90
N GLY A 11 5.37 -11.01 9.04
CA GLY A 11 6.39 -10.20 9.69
C GLY A 11 7.57 -11.02 10.21
N ALA A 12 7.29 -12.16 10.86
CA ALA A 12 8.32 -13.07 11.34
C ALA A 12 9.14 -13.67 10.18
N LEU A 13 8.46 -14.06 9.10
CA LEU A 13 9.09 -14.57 7.88
C LEU A 13 9.99 -13.51 7.24
N ALA A 14 9.55 -12.26 7.15
CA ALA A 14 10.39 -11.18 6.64
C ALA A 14 11.68 -11.04 7.45
N ILE A 15 11.61 -11.02 8.78
CA ILE A 15 12.80 -10.92 9.64
C ILE A 15 13.72 -12.13 9.44
N PHE A 16 13.16 -13.34 9.39
CA PHE A 16 13.92 -14.56 9.15
C PHE A 16 14.69 -14.50 7.83
N LEU A 17 14.02 -14.10 6.74
CA LEU A 17 14.64 -13.94 5.42
C LEU A 17 15.68 -12.80 5.41
N LEU A 18 15.49 -11.73 6.18
CA LEU A 18 16.55 -10.71 6.29
C LEU A 18 17.80 -11.29 6.97
N ALA A 19 17.61 -12.02 8.07
CA ALA A 19 18.69 -12.57 8.87
C ALA A 19 19.43 -13.72 8.16
N SER A 20 18.69 -14.67 7.58
CA SER A 20 19.31 -15.83 6.92
C SER A 20 20.06 -15.43 5.65
N GLY A 21 19.63 -14.39 4.94
CA GLY A 21 20.38 -13.86 3.80
C GLY A 21 21.74 -13.31 4.25
N VAL A 22 21.79 -12.59 5.38
CA VAL A 22 23.05 -12.01 5.88
C VAL A 22 23.98 -13.06 6.49
N MET A 23 23.42 -14.09 7.14
CA MET A 23 24.22 -15.10 7.84
C MET A 23 24.62 -16.32 7.01
N LEU A 24 23.84 -16.67 5.97
CA LEU A 24 24.08 -17.86 5.16
C LEU A 24 24.62 -17.56 3.76
N HIS A 25 24.30 -16.39 3.20
CA HIS A 25 24.70 -15.98 1.83
C HIS A 25 25.54 -14.72 1.89
N ASP A 26 26.70 -14.87 2.53
CA ASP A 26 27.72 -13.84 2.64
C ASP A 26 28.54 -13.81 1.34
N PHE A 27 28.00 -13.16 0.32
CA PHE A 27 28.73 -12.95 -0.93
C PHE A 27 29.91 -11.98 -0.77
N TRP A 28 29.98 -11.21 0.33
CA TRP A 28 31.06 -10.25 0.59
C TRP A 28 32.28 -10.90 1.26
N ALA A 29 32.16 -12.14 1.73
CA ALA A 29 33.25 -12.94 2.30
C ALA A 29 33.77 -14.02 1.32
N VAL A 30 33.20 -14.10 0.11
CA VAL A 30 33.57 -15.06 -0.94
C VAL A 30 34.16 -14.32 -2.14
N ASP A 31 35.23 -14.86 -2.71
CA ASP A 31 35.91 -14.30 -3.88
C ASP A 31 35.78 -15.20 -5.12
N GLY A 32 35.88 -14.61 -6.30
CA GLY A 32 35.90 -15.33 -7.57
C GLY A 32 34.51 -15.68 -8.10
N ALA A 33 34.40 -16.76 -8.86
CA ALA A 33 33.15 -17.17 -9.51
C ALA A 33 32.02 -17.49 -8.52
N ASP A 34 32.36 -17.88 -7.29
CA ASP A 34 31.40 -18.27 -6.25
C ASP A 34 30.65 -17.05 -5.67
N ALA A 35 31.20 -15.83 -5.80
CA ALA A 35 30.58 -14.61 -5.29
C ALA A 35 29.28 -14.25 -6.04
N ASP A 36 29.20 -14.55 -7.34
CA ASP A 36 28.01 -14.27 -8.16
C ASP A 36 26.83 -15.18 -7.78
N ASP A 37 27.12 -16.45 -7.49
CA ASP A 37 26.11 -17.43 -7.05
C ASP A 37 25.63 -17.10 -5.62
N GLU A 38 26.54 -16.80 -4.69
CA GLU A 38 26.19 -16.36 -3.33
C GLU A 38 25.40 -15.05 -3.34
N MET A 39 25.75 -14.11 -4.22
CA MET A 39 24.99 -12.87 -4.39
C MET A 39 23.57 -13.16 -4.90
N THR A 40 23.42 -14.10 -5.82
CA THR A 40 22.11 -14.53 -6.33
C THR A 40 21.25 -15.10 -5.19
N HIS A 41 21.80 -16.01 -4.39
CA HIS A 41 21.09 -16.57 -3.24
C HIS A 41 20.74 -15.51 -2.16
N PHE A 42 21.63 -14.55 -1.91
CA PHE A 42 21.34 -13.40 -1.05
C PHE A 42 20.14 -12.60 -1.57
N LEU A 43 20.10 -12.31 -2.88
CA LEU A 43 19.05 -11.52 -3.52
C LEU A 43 17.70 -12.24 -3.50
N GLU A 44 17.65 -13.56 -3.68
CA GLU A 44 16.42 -14.35 -3.57
C GLU A 44 15.76 -14.16 -2.19
N ASN A 45 16.59 -14.23 -1.15
CA ASN A 45 16.12 -14.08 0.22
C ASN A 45 15.69 -12.63 0.53
N ARG A 46 16.40 -11.64 -0.01
CA ARG A 46 16.01 -10.22 0.07
C ARG A 46 14.68 -9.95 -0.65
N PHE A 47 14.51 -10.50 -1.86
CA PHE A 47 13.29 -10.37 -2.62
C PHE A 47 12.10 -10.98 -1.88
N GLY A 48 12.26 -12.19 -1.34
CA GLY A 48 11.25 -12.84 -0.49
C GLY A 48 10.88 -11.99 0.74
N SER A 49 11.87 -11.39 1.40
CA SER A 49 11.62 -10.47 2.51
C SER A 49 10.84 -9.22 2.06
N GLY A 50 11.15 -8.66 0.89
CA GLY A 50 10.47 -7.49 0.34
C GLY A 50 8.99 -7.79 0.05
N ALA A 51 8.71 -8.96 -0.52
CA ALA A 51 7.35 -9.43 -0.73
C ALA A 51 6.58 -9.59 0.58
N ALA A 52 7.20 -10.22 1.59
CA ALA A 52 6.60 -10.37 2.92
C ALA A 52 6.31 -9.03 3.60
N LEU A 53 7.24 -8.05 3.52
CA LEU A 53 7.04 -6.70 4.04
C LEU A 53 5.90 -5.96 3.32
N THR A 54 5.83 -6.08 2.00
CA THR A 54 4.76 -5.49 1.19
C THR A 54 3.40 -6.06 1.59
N TYR A 55 3.30 -7.38 1.76
CA TYR A 55 2.10 -8.02 2.28
C TYR A 55 1.69 -7.46 3.64
N VAL A 56 2.65 -7.31 4.57
CA VAL A 56 2.39 -6.73 5.89
C VAL A 56 1.87 -5.30 5.79
N ALA A 57 2.45 -4.47 4.92
CA ALA A 57 2.03 -3.09 4.71
C ALA A 57 0.59 -3.02 4.16
N ILE A 58 0.27 -3.80 3.13
CA ILE A 58 -1.07 -3.86 2.54
C ILE A 58 -2.09 -4.44 3.53
N SER A 59 -1.72 -5.48 4.28
CA SER A 59 -2.58 -6.09 5.31
C SER A 59 -2.98 -5.11 6.43
N ARG A 60 -2.12 -4.10 6.67
CA ARG A 60 -2.37 -3.00 7.61
C ARG A 60 -3.10 -1.82 6.99
N PHE A 61 -3.17 -1.73 5.65
CA PHE A 61 -3.89 -0.69 4.94
C PHE A 61 -5.41 -0.86 5.16
N ARG A 62 -5.92 -0.29 6.25
CA ARG A 62 -7.36 -0.07 6.45
C ARG A 62 -7.74 1.10 5.57
N GLY A 63 -8.24 0.78 4.37
CA GLY A 63 -8.86 1.75 3.49
C GLY A 63 -9.90 2.54 4.29
N ARG A 64 -9.68 3.86 4.36
CA ARG A 64 -10.65 4.80 4.90
C ARG A 64 -11.78 4.86 3.88
N THR A 65 -12.75 3.94 3.98
CA THR A 65 -14.04 4.13 3.33
C THR A 65 -14.62 5.41 3.91
N ARG A 66 -14.47 6.53 3.21
CA ARG A 66 -15.28 7.71 3.50
C ARG A 66 -16.71 7.25 3.29
N SER A 67 -17.48 7.16 4.37
CA SER A 67 -18.93 7.21 4.25
C SER A 67 -19.23 8.51 3.55
N ILE A 68 -19.78 8.43 2.34
CA ILE A 68 -20.42 9.59 1.72
C ILE A 68 -21.53 9.97 2.69
N SER A 69 -21.39 11.12 3.34
CA SER A 69 -22.35 11.58 4.34
C SER A 69 -23.57 12.10 3.58
N ALA A 70 -24.78 11.78 4.03
CA ALA A 70 -26.02 12.27 3.41
C ALA A 70 -26.10 13.81 3.32
N SER A 71 -25.27 14.54 4.09
CA SER A 71 -25.08 15.99 3.99
C SER A 71 -24.48 16.45 2.66
N ASP A 72 -23.79 15.58 1.91
CA ASP A 72 -23.25 15.91 0.58
C ASP A 72 -24.39 16.04 -0.46
N THR A 73 -25.59 15.53 -0.15
CA THR A 73 -26.79 15.62 -1.00
C THR A 73 -27.57 16.92 -0.80
N GLU A 74 -27.40 17.61 0.34
CA GLU A 74 -28.09 18.89 0.61
C GLU A 74 -27.56 20.05 -0.24
N TYR A 75 -26.33 19.96 -0.75
CA TYR A 75 -25.80 20.97 -1.68
C TYR A 75 -26.51 20.93 -3.05
N CYS A 76 -27.17 19.81 -3.41
CA CYS A 76 -27.92 19.72 -4.67
C CYS A 76 -29.31 20.37 -4.61
N THR A 77 -29.85 20.63 -3.42
CA THR A 77 -31.17 21.26 -3.25
C THR A 77 -31.12 22.78 -3.09
N ASP A 78 -29.94 23.36 -2.87
CA ASP A 78 -29.73 24.81 -2.70
C ASP A 78 -29.25 25.52 -3.97
N VAL A 79 -29.28 24.86 -5.14
CA VAL A 79 -29.02 25.56 -6.42
C VAL A 79 -30.23 26.46 -6.71
N PRO A 80 -30.11 27.80 -6.66
CA PRO A 80 -31.21 28.67 -7.05
C PRO A 80 -31.49 28.40 -8.52
N ALA A 81 -32.73 28.01 -8.82
CA ALA A 81 -33.19 27.83 -10.19
C ALA A 81 -32.79 29.07 -11.01
N GLN A 82 -31.93 28.88 -12.00
CA GLN A 82 -31.65 29.93 -12.96
C GLN A 82 -32.98 30.28 -13.65
N PRO A 83 -33.42 31.55 -13.63
CA PRO A 83 -34.63 31.92 -14.35
C PRO A 83 -34.44 31.57 -15.84
N PRO A 84 -35.52 31.14 -16.54
CA PRO A 84 -35.42 30.76 -17.94
C PRO A 84 -34.80 31.91 -18.74
N PRO A 85 -33.87 31.63 -19.67
CA PRO A 85 -33.26 32.67 -20.50
C PRO A 85 -34.36 33.35 -21.32
N GLY A 86 -34.68 34.60 -20.98
CA GLY A 86 -35.65 35.42 -21.72
C GLY A 86 -36.56 36.35 -20.91
N SER A 87 -36.58 36.30 -19.57
CA SER A 87 -37.53 37.11 -18.77
C SER A 87 -37.00 38.47 -18.26
N ARG A 88 -36.03 39.06 -18.95
CA ARG A 88 -35.71 40.49 -18.81
C ARG A 88 -35.78 41.16 -20.17
N LEU A 89 -36.91 41.80 -20.47
CA LEU A 89 -36.99 42.99 -21.32
C LEU A 89 -38.41 43.56 -21.28
N GLY A 90 -38.53 44.84 -20.90
CA GLY A 90 -39.62 45.74 -21.33
C GLY A 90 -40.86 45.81 -20.46
N ARG A 91 -40.80 46.49 -19.31
CA ARG A 91 -41.94 47.21 -18.75
C ARG A 91 -41.72 48.70 -19.07
N ASN A 92 -42.34 49.17 -20.14
CA ASN A 92 -42.68 50.58 -20.40
C ASN A 92 -44.18 50.63 -20.63
#